data_AF-X1QST9-F1
#
_entry.id   AF-X1QST9-F1
#
_cell.length_a   1.000
_cell.length_b   1.000
_cell.length_c   1.000
_cell.angle_alpha   90.00
_cell.angle_beta   90.00
_cell.angle_gamma   90.00
#
_symmetry.space_group_name_H-M   'P 1'
#
loop_
_entity.id
_entity.type
_entity.pdbx_description
1 polymer ?
#
loop_
_entity_poly.entity_id
_entity_poly.type
_entity_poly.pdbx_seq_one_letter_code
_entity_poly.pdbx_strand_id
1 'polypeptide(L)'
;DDLPRTIRLGLSYNRDSWVITSDINKLLDDQWRIHIGGEHKFKDNIFIRFGYYEKAGNWKGETYGIGIKLKNYQFDWANVPAGEMIGYTRDNKISIIIHF
;
A
#
# COMPACT_ATOMS: atom_id res chain seq x y z
N ASP A 1 -2.49 -10.61 30.35
CA ASP A 1 -3.01 -10.51 28.98
C ASP A 1 -1.93 -9.85 28.16
N ASP A 2 -1.28 -10.60 27.27
CA ASP A 2 -0.12 -10.12 26.50
C ASP A 2 -0.61 -9.68 25.12
N LEU A 3 -0.28 -8.45 24.71
CA LEU A 3 -0.65 -7.98 23.38
C LEU A 3 0.10 -8.78 22.31
N PRO A 4 -0.55 -9.11 21.18
CA PRO A 4 0.07 -9.86 20.10
C PRO A 4 1.28 -9.08 19.57
N ARG A 5 2.45 -9.70 19.69
CA ARG A 5 3.70 -9.14 19.19
C ARG A 5 3.82 -9.39 17.70
N THR A 6 4.24 -8.36 16.97
CA THR A 6 4.40 -8.41 15.51
C THR A 6 5.85 -8.09 15.14
N ILE A 7 6.43 -8.88 14.25
CA ILE A 7 7.72 -8.60 13.61
C ILE A 7 7.44 -8.22 12.17
N ARG A 8 8.03 -7.11 11.71
CA ARG A 8 7.92 -6.62 10.33
C ARG A 8 9.29 -6.29 9.78
N LEU A 9 9.57 -6.75 8.58
CA LEU A 9 10.76 -6.43 7.81
C LEU A 9 10.33 -5.88 6.46
N GLY A 10 10.92 -4.77 6.02
CA GLY A 10 10.56 -4.09 4.78
C GLY A 10 11.79 -3.69 3.99
N LEU A 11 11.69 -3.80 2.67
CA LEU A 11 12.69 -3.37 1.71
C LEU A 11 12.08 -2.37 0.74
N SER A 12 12.85 -1.36 0.37
CA SER A 12 12.46 -0.35 -0.61
C SER A 12 13.61 -0.07 -1.56
N TYR A 13 13.31 -0.05 -2.85
CA TYR A 13 14.24 0.29 -3.91
C TYR A 13 13.68 1.45 -4.73
N ASN A 14 14.43 2.54 -4.80
CA ASN A 14 14.06 3.74 -5.52
C ASN A 14 14.99 3.93 -6.73
N ARG A 15 14.41 4.12 -7.91
CA ARG A 15 15.12 4.44 -9.14
C ARG A 15 14.33 5.43 -9.98
N ASP A 16 14.86 6.65 -10.07
CA ASP A 16 14.34 7.77 -10.88
C ASP A 16 12.84 8.07 -10.65
N SER A 17 11.99 7.42 -11.43
CA SER A 17 10.54 7.59 -11.44
C SER A 17 9.80 6.38 -10.86
N TRP A 18 10.51 5.36 -10.38
CA TRP A 18 9.93 4.13 -9.85
C TRP A 18 10.40 3.88 -8.42
N VAL A 19 9.48 3.48 -7.57
CA VAL A 19 9.77 2.95 -6.24
C VAL A 19 9.10 1.60 -6.13
N ILE A 20 9.87 0.58 -5.75
CA ILE A 20 9.35 -0.76 -5.49
C ILE A 20 9.58 -1.04 -4.01
N THR A 21 8.56 -1.55 -3.35
CA THR A 21 8.57 -1.88 -1.94
C THR A 21 8.09 -3.31 -1.74
N SER A 22 8.66 -3.99 -0.76
CA SER A 22 8.12 -5.25 -0.28
C SER A 22 8.22 -5.28 1.24
N ASP A 23 7.25 -5.88 1.89
CA ASP A 23 7.32 -6.11 3.32
C ASP A 23 6.77 -7.48 3.70
N ILE A 24 7.38 -8.06 4.72
CA ILE A 24 7.02 -9.33 5.30
C ILE A 24 6.71 -9.06 6.77
N ASN A 25 5.52 -9.45 7.21
CA ASN A 25 5.13 -9.34 8.60
C ASN A 25 4.64 -10.68 9.15
N LYS A 26 5.01 -10.96 10.39
CA LYS A 26 4.53 -12.12 11.16
C LYS A 26 4.00 -11.63 12.50
N LEU A 27 2.73 -11.92 12.77
CA LEU A 27 2.25 -11.90 14.14
C LEU A 27 2.66 -13.24 14.77
N LEU A 28 3.15 -13.24 16.01
CA LEU A 28 3.67 -14.46 16.64
C LEU A 28 2.66 -15.62 16.67
N ASP A 29 1.35 -15.30 16.73
CA ASP A 29 0.24 -16.26 16.73
C ASP A 29 -0.47 -16.41 15.37
N ASP A 30 0.04 -15.81 14.30
CA ASP A 30 -0.60 -15.83 12.97
C ASP A 30 0.39 -16.21 11.85
N GLN A 31 -0.16 -16.37 10.65
CA GLN A 31 0.60 -16.64 9.45
C GLN A 31 1.42 -15.43 8.97
N TRP A 32 2.47 -15.73 8.21
CA TRP A 32 3.22 -14.73 7.47
C TRP A 32 2.28 -14.00 6.51
N ARG A 33 2.51 -12.69 6.36
CA ARG A 33 1.86 -11.88 5.34
C ARG A 33 2.94 -11.18 4.57
N ILE A 34 2.79 -11.21 3.25
CA ILE A 34 3.74 -10.61 2.32
C ILE A 34 2.99 -9.53 1.55
N HIS A 35 3.61 -8.38 1.47
CA HIS A 35 3.16 -7.24 0.71
C HIS A 35 4.22 -6.91 -0.34
N ILE A 36 3.79 -6.59 -1.54
CA ILE A 36 4.63 -6.03 -2.59
C ILE A 36 3.89 -4.88 -3.23
N GLY A 37 4.57 -3.78 -3.48
CA GLY A 37 3.99 -2.57 -4.03
C GLY A 37 4.95 -1.84 -4.93
N GLY A 38 4.41 -1.16 -5.93
CA GLY A 38 5.12 -0.26 -6.80
C GLY A 38 4.46 1.10 -6.81
N GLU A 39 5.28 2.14 -6.87
CA GLU A 39 4.87 3.50 -7.18
C GLU A 39 5.61 3.95 -8.44
N HIS A 40 4.88 4.52 -9.39
CA HIS A 40 5.44 5.21 -10.52
C HIS A 40 5.07 6.69 -10.49
N LYS A 41 6.06 7.53 -10.67
CA LYS A 41 5.96 8.98 -10.65
C LYS A 41 6.07 9.55 -12.06
N PHE A 42 5.09 10.34 -12.46
CA PHE A 42 5.09 11.08 -13.72
C PHE A 42 5.34 12.56 -13.46
N LYS A 43 6.45 13.08 -13.98
CA LYS A 43 6.82 14.51 -13.96
C LYS A 43 6.65 15.16 -12.57
N ASP A 44 6.94 14.41 -11.50
CA ASP A 44 6.83 14.82 -10.09
C ASP A 44 5.44 15.29 -9.60
N ASN A 45 4.42 15.18 -10.44
CA ASN A 45 3.08 15.71 -10.16
C ASN A 45 2.03 14.61 -10.04
N ILE A 46 2.22 13.46 -10.69
CA ILE A 46 1.25 12.36 -10.66
C ILE A 46 1.97 11.11 -10.18
N PHE A 47 1.35 10.40 -9.24
CA PHE A 47 1.88 9.21 -8.61
C PHE A 47 0.85 8.10 -8.81
N ILE A 48 1.20 7.02 -9.47
CA ILE A 48 0.35 5.84 -9.60
C ILE A 48 0.95 4.76 -8.72
N ARG A 49 0.12 4.20 -7.84
CA ARG A 49 0.50 3.14 -6.91
C ARG A 49 -0.29 1.90 -7.24
N PHE A 50 0.41 0.78 -7.26
CA PHE A 50 -0.20 -0.54 -7.34
C PHE A 50 0.47 -1.42 -6.30
N GLY A 51 -0.26 -2.43 -5.84
CA GLY A 51 0.27 -3.35 -4.87
C GLY A 51 -0.53 -4.62 -4.79
N TYR A 52 0.08 -5.60 -4.19
CA TYR A 52 -0.49 -6.89 -3.93
C TYR A 52 -0.21 -7.25 -2.48
N TYR A 53 -1.20 -7.80 -1.80
CA TYR A 53 -1.00 -8.33 -0.47
C TYR A 53 -1.61 -9.72 -0.27
N GLU A 54 -0.85 -10.52 0.45
CA GLU A 54 -1.29 -11.81 0.96
C GLU A 54 -1.88 -11.62 2.36
N LYS A 55 -3.02 -12.26 2.64
CA LYS A 55 -3.58 -12.31 3.98
C LYS A 55 -3.94 -13.73 4.35
N ALA A 56 -3.15 -14.30 5.28
CA ALA A 56 -3.36 -15.63 5.86
C ALA A 56 -3.41 -16.76 4.82
N GLY A 57 -2.30 -16.96 4.10
CA GLY A 57 -2.11 -18.12 3.22
C GLY A 57 -2.87 -18.05 1.90
N ASN A 58 -3.47 -16.90 1.58
CA ASN A 58 -4.18 -16.69 0.34
C ASN A 58 -3.78 -15.32 -0.26
N TRP A 59 -3.49 -15.34 -1.55
CA TRP A 59 -3.29 -14.18 -2.40
C TRP A 59 -4.65 -13.46 -2.52
N LYS A 60 -4.88 -12.40 -1.73
CA LYS A 60 -6.24 -11.91 -1.42
C LYS A 60 -6.56 -10.49 -1.91
N GLY A 61 -5.59 -9.66 -2.29
CA GLY A 61 -5.96 -8.29 -2.67
C GLY A 61 -4.94 -7.56 -3.52
N GLU A 62 -5.38 -7.15 -4.70
CA GLU A 62 -4.77 -6.06 -5.43
C GLU A 62 -5.14 -4.73 -4.77
N THR A 63 -4.24 -3.76 -4.83
CA THR A 63 -4.46 -2.40 -4.36
C THR A 63 -4.05 -1.45 -5.46
N TYR A 64 -4.81 -0.39 -5.65
CA TYR A 64 -4.41 0.70 -6.53
C TYR A 64 -4.61 2.04 -5.85
N GLY A 65 -3.86 3.03 -6.28
CA GLY A 65 -4.01 4.40 -5.83
C GLY A 65 -3.42 5.39 -6.81
N ILE A 66 -3.91 6.62 -6.73
CA ILE A 66 -3.41 7.75 -7.48
C ILE A 66 -3.17 8.91 -6.53
N GLY A 67 -2.04 9.57 -6.71
CA GLY A 67 -1.67 10.81 -6.04
C GLY A 67 -1.50 11.91 -7.08
N ILE A 68 -2.00 13.10 -6.80
CA ILE A 68 -1.79 14.29 -7.62
C ILE A 68 -1.22 15.39 -6.73
N LYS A 69 -0.04 15.89 -7.09
CA LYS A 69 0.64 17.02 -6.46
C LYS A 69 0.52 18.26 -7.34
N LEU A 70 -0.03 19.32 -6.77
CA LEU A 70 -0.22 20.63 -7.38
C LEU A 70 0.40 21.69 -6.46
N LYS A 71 1.64 22.09 -6.76
CA LYS A 71 2.42 23.03 -5.93
C LYS A 71 2.51 22.53 -4.48
N ASN A 72 1.78 23.19 -3.58
CA ASN A 72 1.77 22.93 -2.14
C ASN A 72 0.69 21.92 -1.74
N TYR A 73 -0.22 21.57 -2.64
CA TYR A 73 -1.31 20.65 -2.38
C TYR A 73 -0.97 19.26 -2.91
N GLN A 74 -1.32 18.23 -2.16
CA GLN A 74 -1.27 16.86 -2.62
C GLN A 74 -2.58 16.16 -2.27
N PHE A 75 -3.18 15.51 -3.26
CA PHE A 75 -4.39 14.74 -3.15
C PHE A 75 -4.04 13.28 -3.39
N ASP A 76 -4.40 12.38 -2.48
CA ASP A 76 -4.18 10.95 -2.63
C ASP A 76 -5.50 10.20 -2.50
N TRP A 77 -5.75 9.30 -3.44
CA TRP A 77 -6.85 8.35 -3.41
C TRP A 77 -6.31 6.94 -3.55
N ALA A 78 -6.81 6.02 -2.74
CA ALA A 78 -6.44 4.61 -2.81
C ALA A 78 -7.64 3.71 -2.54
N ASN A 79 -7.63 2.54 -3.16
CA ASN A 79 -8.61 1.49 -2.97
C ASN A 79 -7.91 0.20 -2.53
N VAL A 80 -8.30 -0.29 -1.34
CA VAL A 80 -7.60 -1.38 -0.66
C VAL A 80 -8.62 -2.27 0.07
N PRO A 81 -8.92 -3.50 -0.38
CA PRO A 81 -8.55 -4.11 -1.66
C PRO A 81 -9.46 -3.66 -2.83
N ALA A 82 -8.87 -3.68 -4.02
CA ALA A 82 -9.48 -3.38 -5.32
C ALA A 82 -10.28 -4.54 -5.94
N GLY A 83 -9.76 -5.75 -5.78
CA GLY A 83 -10.33 -6.97 -6.36
C GLY A 83 -11.68 -7.32 -5.74
N GLU A 84 -12.54 -7.97 -6.54
CA GLU A 84 -13.80 -8.53 -6.03
C GLU A 84 -13.50 -9.64 -5.03
N MET A 85 -14.10 -9.54 -3.85
CA MET A 85 -14.12 -10.61 -2.87
C MET A 85 -15.54 -10.75 -2.33
N ILE A 86 -16.05 -11.98 -2.35
CA ILE A 86 -17.30 -12.34 -1.69
C ILE A 86 -17.11 -12.09 -0.18
N GLY A 87 -17.88 -11.18 0.41
CA GLY A 87 -17.89 -10.92 1.85
C GLY A 87 -16.93 -9.84 2.37
N TYR A 88 -16.33 -9.02 1.52
CA TYR A 88 -15.44 -7.93 1.94
C TYR A 88 -15.92 -6.55 1.45
N THR A 89 -15.77 -5.55 2.31
CA THR A 89 -16.09 -4.16 1.99
C THR A 89 -14.88 -3.52 1.30
N ARG A 90 -15.12 -2.83 0.17
CA ARG A 90 -14.11 -2.04 -0.52
C ARG A 90 -13.82 -0.78 0.28
N ASP A 91 -12.61 -0.65 0.82
CA ASP A 91 -12.21 0.57 1.52
C ASP A 91 -11.60 1.57 0.54
N ASN A 92 -12.26 2.72 0.44
CA ASN A 92 -11.72 3.89 -0.26
C ASN A 92 -11.04 4.80 0.77
N LYS A 93 -9.76 5.08 0.55
CA LYS A 93 -8.97 5.99 1.38
C LYS A 93 -8.73 7.27 0.58
N ILE A 94 -9.02 8.41 1.20
CA ILE A 94 -8.81 9.75 0.63
C ILE A 94 -7.94 10.53 1.61
N SER A 95 -6.93 11.23 1.09
CA SER A 95 -6.05 12.10 1.86
C SER A 95 -5.80 13.40 1.11
N ILE A 96 -5.67 14.49 1.86
CA ILE A 96 -5.27 15.81 1.37
C ILE A 96 -4.14 16.31 2.26
N ILE A 97 -3.02 16.67 1.66
CA ILE A 97 -1.83 17.18 2.35
C ILE A 97 -1.53 18.57 1.83
N ILE A 98 -1.30 19.51 2.75
CA ILE A 98 -0.92 20.89 2.45
C ILE A 98 0.50 21.11 3.00
N HIS A 99 1.43 21.45 2.11
CA HIS A 99 2.82 21.76 2.44
C HIS A 99 2.96 23.27 2.64
N PHE A 100 3.31 23.68 3.87
CA PHE A 100 3.58 25.09 4.23
C PHE A 100 5.06 25.43 4.03
#